data_AF-A0A486Q7L3-F1
#
_entry.id   AF-A0A486Q7L3-F1
#
_cell.length_a   1.000
_cell.length_b   1.000
_cell.length_c   1.000
_cell.angle_alpha   90.00
_cell.angle_beta   90.00
_cell.angle_gamma   90.00
#
_symmetry.space_group_name_H-M   'P 1'
#
loop_
_entity.id
_entity.type
_entity.pdbx_description
1 polymer ?
#
loop_
_entity_poly.entity_id
_entity_poly.type
_entity_poly.pdbx_seq_one_letter_code
_entity_poly.pdbx_strand_id
1 'polypeptide(L)'
;MIIYGLMLMGLCMFAGLIVGDLLGLLLGISANIGGVGFAMLFLVVISQKLTEKGLLSKPAEQGVGFWNAMYIPIVVAMSANQNVVAALKGGPVALIAGLGAVVIGFLLIKPLSKICSKSTMTRSAD
;
A
#
# COMPACT_ATOMS: atom_id res chain seq x y z
N MET A 1 -24.17 -2.73 -2.16
CA MET A 1 -23.99 -3.81 -1.15
C MET A 1 -22.51 -3.97 -0.85
N ILE A 2 -22.13 -4.30 0.40
CA ILE A 2 -20.73 -4.45 0.87
C ILE A 2 -19.89 -5.35 -0.06
N ILE A 3 -20.51 -6.40 -0.62
CA ILE A 3 -19.90 -7.38 -1.53
C ILE A 3 -19.28 -6.72 -2.77
N TYR A 4 -19.84 -5.63 -3.30
CA TYR A 4 -19.26 -4.94 -4.47
C TYR A 4 -17.94 -4.25 -4.14
N GLY A 5 -17.81 -3.67 -2.95
CA GLY A 5 -16.55 -3.08 -2.49
C GLY A 5 -15.48 -4.15 -2.26
N LEU A 6 -15.87 -5.28 -1.65
CA LEU A 6 -14.97 -6.43 -1.46
C LEU A 6 -14.51 -7.04 -2.79
N MET A 7 -15.42 -7.20 -3.75
CA MET A 7 -15.12 -7.70 -5.09
C MET A 7 -14.13 -6.77 -5.80
N LEU A 8 -14.34 -5.46 -5.75
CA LEU A 8 -13.43 -4.49 -6.35
C LEU A 8 -12.02 -4.56 -5.74
N MET A 9 -11.93 -4.62 -4.40
CA MET A 9 -10.66 -4.77 -3.67
C MET A 9 -9.94 -6.06 -4.08
N GLY A 10 -10.67 -7.18 -4.09
CA GLY A 10 -10.13 -8.49 -4.47
C GLY A 10 -9.62 -8.50 -5.92
N LEU A 11 -10.39 -7.97 -6.87
CA LEU A 11 -9.99 -7.88 -8.28
C LEU A 11 -8.73 -7.01 -8.46
N CYS A 12 -8.66 -5.86 -7.80
CA CYS A 12 -7.47 -5.00 -7.87
C CYS A 12 -6.25 -5.71 -7.26
N MET A 13 -6.44 -6.44 -6.15
CA MET A 13 -5.37 -7.23 -5.52
C MET A 13 -4.84 -8.32 -6.44
N PHE A 14 -5.72 -9.15 -7.00
CA PHE A 14 -5.31 -10.21 -7.93
C PHE A 14 -4.60 -9.63 -9.16
N ALA A 15 -5.15 -8.58 -9.76
CA ALA A 15 -4.53 -7.93 -10.91
C ALA A 15 -3.14 -7.37 -10.57
N GLY A 16 -3.01 -6.69 -9.42
CA GLY A 16 -1.73 -6.15 -8.95
C GLY A 16 -0.69 -7.23 -8.68
N LEU A 17 -1.08 -8.33 -8.01
CA LEU A 17 -0.18 -9.45 -7.75
C LEU A 17 0.32 -10.10 -9.05
N ILE A 18 -0.58 -10.37 -10.00
CA ILE A 18 -0.22 -10.93 -11.31
C ILE A 18 0.82 -10.03 -12.02
N VAL A 19 0.61 -8.72 -12.00
CA VAL A 19 1.56 -7.75 -12.58
C VAL A 19 2.90 -7.78 -11.84
N GLY A 20 2.89 -7.82 -10.51
CA GLY A 20 4.11 -7.88 -9.69
C GLY A 20 4.91 -9.18 -9.90
N ASP A 21 4.23 -10.31 -10.09
CA ASP A 21 4.87 -11.60 -10.37
C ASP A 21 5.43 -11.65 -11.79
N LEU A 22 4.70 -11.11 -12.76
CA LEU A 22 5.18 -11.02 -14.14
C LEU A 22 6.42 -10.14 -14.25
N LEU A 23 6.46 -9.02 -13.53
CA LEU A 23 7.65 -8.17 -13.41
C LEU A 23 8.80 -8.90 -12.70
N GLY A 24 8.50 -9.67 -11.65
CA GLY A 24 9.45 -10.57 -10.98
C GLY A 24 10.13 -11.50 -11.97
N LEU A 25 9.32 -12.21 -12.75
CA LEU A 25 9.78 -13.15 -13.77
C LEU A 25 10.62 -12.44 -14.86
N LEU A 26 10.17 -11.29 -15.34
CA LEU A 26 10.83 -10.54 -16.42
C LEU A 26 12.19 -9.96 -15.98
N LEU A 27 12.32 -9.61 -14.70
CA LEU A 27 13.57 -9.14 -14.10
C LEU A 27 14.45 -10.27 -13.54
N GLY A 28 14.00 -11.54 -13.63
CA GLY A 28 14.74 -12.70 -13.12
C GLY A 28 14.79 -12.79 -11.59
N ILE A 29 13.85 -12.13 -10.89
CA ILE A 29 13.77 -12.11 -9.43
C ILE A 29 12.68 -13.09 -8.98
N SER A 30 13.02 -14.02 -8.09
CA SER A 30 12.08 -15.01 -7.52
C SER A 30 11.14 -14.44 -6.45
N ALA A 31 10.66 -13.21 -6.63
CA ALA A 31 9.78 -12.53 -5.69
C ALA A 31 8.84 -11.57 -6.42
N ASN A 32 7.66 -11.33 -5.83
CA ASN A 32 6.70 -10.37 -6.33
C ASN A 32 7.24 -8.94 -6.23
N ILE A 33 7.33 -8.22 -7.35
CA ILE A 33 7.85 -6.86 -7.38
C ILE A 33 6.69 -5.89 -7.28
N GLY A 34 6.34 -5.50 -6.05
CA GLY A 34 5.45 -4.37 -5.80
C GLY A 34 3.99 -4.59 -6.22
N GLY A 35 3.52 -5.83 -6.32
CA GLY A 35 2.15 -6.16 -6.73
C GLY A 35 1.06 -5.51 -5.87
N VAL A 36 1.32 -5.33 -4.58
CA VAL A 36 0.43 -4.57 -3.67
C VAL A 36 0.33 -3.09 -4.08
N GLY A 37 1.44 -2.49 -4.51
CA GLY A 37 1.46 -1.11 -5.00
C GLY A 37 0.67 -0.95 -6.29
N PHE A 38 0.82 -1.89 -7.23
CA PHE A 38 0.00 -1.92 -8.44
C PHE A 38 -1.49 -2.10 -8.12
N ALA A 39 -1.82 -2.97 -7.18
CA ALA A 39 -3.19 -3.13 -6.70
C ALA A 39 -3.78 -1.83 -6.14
N MET A 40 -3.00 -1.08 -5.34
CA MET A 40 -3.44 0.23 -4.82
C MET A 40 -3.66 1.25 -5.94
N LEU A 41 -2.80 1.30 -6.95
CA LEU A 41 -2.97 2.20 -8.09
C LEU A 41 -4.23 1.86 -8.90
N PHE A 42 -4.44 0.58 -9.22
CA PHE A 42 -5.65 0.13 -9.91
C PHE A 42 -6.89 0.47 -9.13
N LEU A 43 -6.86 0.24 -7.82
CA LEU A 43 -7.96 0.51 -6.93
C LEU A 43 -8.33 2.00 -6.91
N VAL A 44 -7.35 2.90 -6.79
CA VAL A 44 -7.60 4.35 -6.80
C VAL A 44 -8.21 4.77 -8.14
N VAL A 45 -7.63 4.35 -9.27
CA VAL A 45 -8.10 4.75 -10.61
C VAL A 45 -9.48 4.20 -10.93
N ILE A 46 -9.73 2.92 -10.65
CA ILE A 46 -11.01 2.27 -10.93
C ILE A 46 -12.09 2.81 -9.99
N SER A 47 -11.77 2.97 -8.70
CA SER A 47 -12.70 3.55 -7.72
C SER A 47 -13.13 4.96 -8.14
N GLN A 48 -12.18 5.84 -8.50
CA GLN A 48 -12.51 7.19 -8.98
C GLN A 48 -13.44 7.16 -10.20
N LYS A 49 -13.12 6.35 -11.23
CA LYS A 49 -13.94 6.25 -12.44
C LYS A 49 -15.35 5.68 -12.20
N LEU A 50 -15.49 4.72 -11.29
CA LEU A 50 -16.80 4.16 -10.95
C LEU A 50 -17.63 5.14 -10.10
N THR A 51 -16.99 5.94 -9.25
CA THR A 51 -17.65 7.00 -8.48
C THR A 51 -18.14 8.12 -9.39
N GLU A 52 -17.32 8.59 -10.35
CA GLU A 52 -17.72 9.59 -11.35
C GLU A 52 -18.91 9.15 -12.20
N LYS A 53 -19.00 7.85 -12.52
CA LYS A 53 -20.12 7.27 -13.28
C LYS A 53 -21.37 6.98 -12.43
N GLY A 54 -21.33 7.27 -11.12
CA GLY A 54 -22.43 6.96 -10.19
C GLY A 54 -22.69 5.46 -9.99
N LEU A 55 -21.77 4.59 -10.44
CA LEU A 55 -21.90 3.13 -10.34
C LEU A 55 -21.47 2.59 -8.97
N LEU A 56 -20.66 3.36 -8.23
CA LEU A 56 -20.38 3.09 -6.82
C LEU A 56 -21.51 3.62 -5.95
N SER A 57 -22.45 2.74 -5.62
CA SER A 57 -23.48 3.01 -4.61
C SER A 57 -22.84 3.30 -3.24
N LYS A 58 -23.43 4.17 -2.40
CA LYS A 58 -22.99 4.42 -1.00
C LYS A 58 -22.67 3.13 -0.20
N PRO A 59 -23.40 2.01 -0.37
CA PRO A 59 -23.07 0.75 0.32
C PRO A 59 -21.83 0.01 -0.24
N ALA A 60 -21.24 0.45 -1.35
CA ALA A 60 -19.94 -0.04 -1.83
C ALA A 60 -18.78 0.67 -1.12
N GLU A 61 -18.93 1.95 -0.74
CA GLU A 61 -18.01 2.64 0.18
C GLU A 61 -17.99 1.96 1.55
N GLN A 62 -19.13 1.40 1.99
CA GLN A 62 -19.20 0.57 3.20
C GLN A 62 -18.33 -0.70 3.12
N GLY A 63 -18.01 -1.19 1.91
CA GLY A 63 -17.05 -2.28 1.74
C GLY A 63 -15.61 -1.89 2.12
N VAL A 64 -15.23 -0.62 1.89
CA VAL A 64 -13.97 -0.06 2.41
C VAL A 64 -14.04 0.09 3.93
N GLY A 65 -15.19 0.56 4.44
CA GLY A 65 -15.48 0.62 5.88
C GLY A 65 -15.35 -0.74 6.58
N PHE A 66 -15.81 -1.81 5.95
CA PHE A 66 -15.65 -3.18 6.44
C PHE A 66 -14.17 -3.58 6.57
N TRP A 67 -13.33 -3.26 5.57
CA TRP A 67 -11.88 -3.52 5.67
C TRP A 67 -11.21 -2.69 6.75
N ASN A 68 -11.63 -1.43 6.95
CA ASN A 68 -11.16 -0.62 8.07
C ASN A 68 -11.52 -1.25 9.42
N ALA A 69 -12.72 -1.82 9.57
CA ALA A 69 -13.09 -2.55 10.78
C ALA A 69 -12.25 -3.83 10.97
N MET A 70 -11.82 -4.47 9.89
CA MET A 70 -10.93 -5.64 9.91
C MET A 70 -9.44 -5.30 10.00
N TYR A 71 -9.06 -4.02 10.04
CA TYR A 71 -7.64 -3.62 10.03
C TYR A 71 -6.86 -4.19 11.22
N ILE A 72 -7.43 -4.11 12.43
CA ILE A 72 -6.77 -4.60 13.66
C ILE A 72 -6.39 -6.08 13.54
N PRO A 73 -7.32 -7.03 13.28
CA PRO A 73 -6.95 -8.44 13.19
C PRO A 73 -5.98 -8.74 12.05
N ILE A 74 -6.05 -8.03 10.92
CA ILE A 74 -5.12 -8.22 9.80
C ILE A 74 -3.70 -7.81 10.20
N VAL A 75 -3.54 -6.65 10.84
CA VAL A 75 -2.23 -6.18 11.30
C VAL A 75 -1.66 -7.09 12.38
N VAL A 76 -2.52 -7.60 13.27
CA VAL A 76 -2.11 -8.58 14.28
C VAL A 76 -1.61 -9.86 13.62
N ALA A 77 -2.31 -10.38 12.60
CA ALA A 77 -1.89 -11.56 11.85
C ALA A 77 -0.56 -11.31 11.09
N MET A 78 -0.39 -10.15 10.47
CA MET A 78 0.86 -9.75 9.82
C MET A 78 2.01 -9.65 10.84
N SER A 79 1.74 -9.13 12.04
CA SER A 79 2.72 -9.02 13.12
C SER A 79 3.11 -10.38 13.69
N ALA A 80 2.18 -11.33 13.75
CA ALA A 80 2.43 -12.68 14.23
C ALA A 80 3.42 -13.47 13.33
N ASN A 81 3.51 -13.12 12.04
CA ASN A 81 4.49 -13.73 11.12
C ASN A 81 5.92 -13.19 11.31
N GLN A 82 6.12 -12.16 12.14
CA GLN A 82 7.46 -11.59 12.36
C GLN A 82 8.27 -12.42 13.38
N ASN A 83 9.52 -12.76 13.04
CA ASN A 83 10.39 -13.55 13.91
C ASN A 83 11.18 -12.66 14.89
N VAL A 84 10.57 -12.36 16.04
CA VAL A 84 11.17 -11.52 17.08
C VAL A 84 12.43 -12.15 17.69
N VAL A 85 12.48 -13.48 17.80
CA VAL A 85 13.63 -14.18 18.37
C VAL A 85 14.86 -14.03 17.47
N ALA A 86 14.69 -14.13 16.15
CA ALA A 86 15.76 -13.87 15.20
C ALA A 86 16.23 -12.41 15.26
N ALA A 87 15.30 -11.45 15.40
CA ALA A 87 15.65 -10.04 15.53
C ALA A 87 16.50 -9.76 16.80
N LEU A 88 16.15 -10.37 17.94
CA LEU A 88 16.93 -10.24 19.18
C LEU A 88 18.30 -10.92 19.09
N LYS A 89 18.36 -12.10 18.46
CA LYS A 89 19.64 -12.81 18.22
C LYS A 89 20.58 -12.07 17.26
N GLY A 90 20.04 -11.19 16.41
CA GLY A 90 20.84 -10.30 15.56
C GLY A 90 21.66 -9.25 16.34
N GLY A 91 21.47 -9.15 17.66
CA GLY A 91 22.27 -8.30 18.53
C GLY A 91 21.99 -6.80 18.37
N PRO A 92 22.83 -5.93 18.96
CA PRO A 92 22.63 -4.48 18.95
C PRO A 92 22.57 -3.85 17.55
N VAL A 93 23.26 -4.47 16.58
CA VAL A 93 23.32 -3.98 15.19
C VAL A 93 21.94 -4.03 14.53
N ALA A 94 21.12 -5.06 14.79
CA ALA A 94 19.77 -5.15 14.25
C ALA A 94 18.87 -4.02 14.76
N LEU A 95 18.98 -3.65 16.04
CA LEU A 95 18.24 -2.54 16.64
C LEU A 95 18.68 -1.19 16.05
N ILE A 96 19.99 -0.96 15.92
CA ILE A 96 20.53 0.29 15.36
C ILE A 96 20.14 0.42 13.88
N ALA A 97 20.21 -0.66 13.10
CA ALA A 97 19.81 -0.64 11.70
C ALA A 97 18.31 -0.35 11.53
N GLY A 98 17.45 -0.99 12.33
CA GLY A 98 16.00 -0.75 12.31
C GLY A 98 15.64 0.68 12.71
N LEU A 99 16.08 1.11 13.89
CA LEU A 99 15.81 2.47 14.39
C LEU A 99 16.45 3.54 13.50
N GLY A 100 17.68 3.30 13.02
CA GLY A 100 18.39 4.19 12.12
C GLY A 100 17.64 4.40 10.81
N ALA A 101 17.18 3.31 10.17
CA ALA A 101 16.37 3.41 8.95
C ALA A 101 15.07 4.20 9.19
N VAL A 102 14.39 3.98 10.31
CA VAL A 102 13.18 4.72 10.68
C VAL A 102 13.47 6.22 10.87
N VAL A 103 14.50 6.56 11.64
CA VAL A 103 14.89 7.96 11.89
C VAL A 103 15.27 8.67 10.58
N ILE A 104 16.06 8.02 9.73
CA ILE A 104 16.43 8.55 8.42
C ILE A 104 15.17 8.77 7.55
N GLY A 105 14.25 7.80 7.55
CA GLY A 105 12.96 7.92 6.86
C GLY A 105 12.18 9.17 7.30
N PHE A 106 12.07 9.40 8.62
CA PHE A 106 11.42 10.59 9.17
C PHE A 106 12.14 11.90 8.80
N LEU A 107 13.47 11.91 8.83
CA LEU A 107 14.26 13.08 8.43
C LEU A 107 14.07 13.44 6.96
N LEU A 108 13.88 12.43 6.08
CA LEU A 108 13.65 12.62 4.66
C LEU A 108 12.25 13.17 4.32
N ILE A 109 11.28 13.12 5.23
CA ILE A 109 9.93 13.67 4.98
C ILE A 109 9.98 15.17 4.67
N LYS A 110 10.74 15.96 5.45
CA LYS A 110 10.83 17.43 5.28
C LYS A 110 11.44 17.88 3.94
N PRO A 111 12.59 17.35 3.47
CA PRO A 111 13.12 17.73 2.17
C PRO A 111 12.23 17.23 1.03
N LEU A 112 11.70 16.01 1.10
CA LEU A 112 10.80 15.47 0.07
C LEU A 112 9.51 16.28 -0.05
N SER A 113 8.91 16.71 1.07
CA SER A 113 7.71 17.54 1.05
C SER A 113 7.95 18.93 0.46
N LYS A 114 9.13 19.54 0.71
CA LYS A 114 9.53 20.80 0.07
C LYS A 114 9.67 20.68 -1.45
N ILE A 115 10.26 19.58 -1.94
CA ILE A 115 10.40 19.34 -3.38
C ILE A 115 9.02 19.16 -4.02
N CYS A 116 8.12 18.41 -3.38
CA CYS A 116 6.78 18.15 -3.91
C CYS A 116 5.89 19.40 -3.88
N SER A 117 5.90 20.18 -2.80
CA SER A 117 5.12 21.43 -2.68
C SER A 117 5.50 22.48 -3.74
N LYS A 118 6.77 22.51 -4.16
CA LYS A 118 7.24 23.41 -5.22
C LYS A 118 6.62 23.10 -6.59
N SER A 119 6.20 21.85 -6.82
CA SER A 119 5.57 21.40 -8.08
C SER A 119 4.06 21.69 -8.14
N THR A 120 3.40 21.84 -7.01
CA THR A 120 1.97 22.18 -6.95
C THR A 120 1.71 23.67 -7.26
N MET A 121 2.63 24.56 -6.87
CA MET A 121 2.49 26.01 -7.13
C MET A 121 2.67 26.39 -8.61
N THR A 122 3.39 25.60 -9.41
CA THR A 122 3.59 25.88 -10.85
C THR A 122 2.44 25.39 -11.74
N ARG A 123 1.51 24.56 -11.23
CA ARG A 123 0.37 24.04 -12.01
C ARG A 123 -0.96 24.75 -11.72
N SER A 124 -0.97 25.64 -10.73
CA SER A 124 -2.13 26.49 -10.38
C SER A 124 -2.03 27.90 -10.98
N ALA A 125 -0.96 28.19 -11.73
CA ALA A 125 -0.70 29.50 -12.34
C ALA A 125 -0.89 29.51 -13.87
N ASP A 126 -1.35 28.40 -14.46
CA ASP A 126 -1.73 28.26 -15.87
C ASP A 126 -3.21 27.88 -16.00
#